data_AF-A0AAP0DLK8-F1
#
_entry.id   AF-A0AAP0DLK8-F1
#
_cell.length_a   1.000
_cell.length_b   1.000
_cell.length_c   1.000
_cell.angle_alpha   90.00
_cell.angle_beta   90.00
_cell.angle_gamma   90.00
#
_symmetry.space_group_name_H-M   'P 1'
#
loop_
_entity.id
_entity.type
_entity.pdbx_description
1 polymer ?
#
loop_
_entity_poly.entity_id
_entity_poly.type
_entity_poly.pdbx_seq_one_letter_code
_entity_poly.pdbx_strand_id
1 'polypeptide(L)'
;MVSKRTRRGGNGGIEQQKENDEGRVAEYEQSREERIKENLQRMQKLGILDLSRNLKPPPKPKIARPPKPVILSSDPARRSSRIQSLPTVSYSEKRVPNEKVVKNVEIVIKEGSQPEVYTEEHEKRLGDHRESWKLCVDGYDDEGYRIYDAYKGKSCHQCRQKTIGLRTKCCKCTSVQGQFCGDCLFMRYGENVQEANANPDWVCPVCRDICNCSRCRKIKGWEPTGNLYRKALHLGYKSVAHYLIHTRGPHGKQEDIDDTTVCSPTDKEGEQLDEKDDNMDEDIRQHDRDQHCKGEDDDVDSDYKSDPEGDDDDDDVDEDSNEDD
;
A
#
# COMPACT_ATOMS: atom_id res chain seq x y z
N MET A 1 -47.88 -65.04 -20.68
CA MET A 1 -46.66 -65.78 -21.09
C MET A 1 -45.54 -64.78 -21.32
N VAL A 2 -44.40 -65.05 -20.67
CA VAL A 2 -43.03 -64.52 -20.87
C VAL A 2 -42.72 -63.08 -20.39
N SER A 3 -41.97 -63.06 -19.28
CA SER A 3 -41.31 -61.94 -18.62
C SER A 3 -40.08 -61.39 -19.36
N LYS A 4 -39.78 -60.13 -19.03
CA LYS A 4 -38.60 -59.29 -19.32
C LYS A 4 -37.27 -60.03 -19.44
N ARG A 5 -36.47 -59.64 -20.45
CA ARG A 5 -35.06 -60.04 -20.62
C ARG A 5 -34.11 -59.19 -19.76
N THR A 6 -33.13 -59.89 -19.22
CA THR A 6 -32.10 -59.50 -18.25
C THR A 6 -30.87 -58.82 -18.90
N ARG A 7 -30.15 -58.04 -18.10
CA ARG A 7 -28.83 -57.41 -18.38
C ARG A 7 -27.66 -58.41 -18.51
N ARG A 8 -26.69 -58.07 -19.37
CA ARG A 8 -25.21 -58.13 -19.24
C ARG A 8 -24.65 -57.60 -20.57
N GLY A 9 -23.57 -56.83 -20.70
CA GLY A 9 -22.47 -56.35 -19.88
C GLY A 9 -21.41 -55.83 -20.88
N GLY A 10 -20.52 -54.92 -20.51
CA GLY A 10 -19.45 -54.47 -21.42
C GLY A 10 -18.86 -53.11 -21.06
N ASN A 11 -17.85 -53.15 -20.18
CA ASN A 11 -17.00 -52.04 -19.77
C ASN A 11 -15.88 -51.89 -20.82
N GLY A 12 -15.69 -50.70 -21.42
CA GLY A 12 -14.61 -50.45 -22.37
C GLY A 12 -14.87 -49.20 -23.21
N GLY A 13 -14.47 -48.03 -22.72
CA GLY A 13 -14.63 -46.79 -23.50
C GLY A 13 -14.21 -45.48 -22.83
N ILE A 14 -13.57 -45.51 -21.65
CA ILE A 14 -13.17 -44.29 -20.93
C ILE A 14 -11.67 -43.98 -21.11
N GLU A 15 -10.82 -44.97 -21.38
CA GLU A 15 -9.37 -44.76 -21.54
C GLU A 15 -9.00 -44.18 -22.92
N GLN A 16 -9.63 -44.64 -24.01
CA GLN A 16 -9.34 -44.15 -25.37
C GLN A 16 -9.73 -42.69 -25.62
N GLN A 17 -10.66 -42.12 -24.83
CA GLN A 17 -11.02 -40.71 -24.95
C GLN A 17 -10.06 -39.78 -24.19
N LYS A 18 -9.39 -40.26 -23.13
CA LYS A 18 -8.40 -39.47 -22.38
C LYS A 18 -7.06 -39.36 -23.12
N GLU A 19 -6.57 -40.46 -23.71
CA GLU A 19 -5.31 -40.45 -24.47
C GLU A 19 -5.39 -39.54 -25.72
N ASN A 20 -6.56 -39.47 -26.36
CA ASN A 20 -6.78 -38.59 -27.52
C ASN A 20 -6.86 -37.09 -27.14
N ASP A 21 -7.28 -36.77 -25.92
CA ASP A 21 -7.38 -35.37 -25.45
C ASP A 21 -6.01 -34.86 -24.97
N GLU A 22 -5.22 -35.71 -24.29
CA GLU A 22 -3.84 -35.42 -23.90
C GLU A 22 -2.92 -35.22 -25.12
N GLY A 23 -3.08 -36.04 -26.18
CA GLY A 23 -2.34 -35.87 -27.43
C GLY A 23 -2.65 -34.54 -28.15
N ARG A 24 -3.89 -34.07 -28.05
CA ARG A 24 -4.34 -32.81 -28.66
C ARG A 24 -3.86 -31.57 -27.88
N VAL A 25 -3.77 -31.68 -26.56
CA VAL A 25 -3.16 -30.64 -25.71
C VAL A 25 -1.65 -30.55 -25.98
N ALA A 26 -0.97 -31.69 -26.13
CA ALA A 26 0.46 -31.72 -26.47
C ALA A 26 0.78 -31.08 -27.83
N GLU A 27 -0.04 -31.33 -28.86
CA GLU A 27 0.11 -30.72 -30.18
C GLU A 27 -0.15 -29.20 -30.14
N TYR A 28 -1.15 -28.77 -29.36
CA TYR A 28 -1.43 -27.35 -29.16
C TYR A 28 -0.28 -26.62 -28.43
N GLU A 29 0.31 -27.24 -27.41
CA GLU A 29 1.44 -26.69 -26.67
C GLU A 29 2.68 -26.55 -27.56
N GLN A 30 2.98 -27.54 -28.40
CA GLN A 30 4.06 -27.45 -29.39
C GLN A 30 3.84 -26.29 -30.38
N SER A 31 2.63 -26.18 -30.95
CA SER A 31 2.29 -25.06 -31.84
C SER A 31 2.36 -23.70 -31.13
N ARG A 32 2.03 -23.65 -29.84
CA ARG A 32 2.13 -22.44 -29.03
C ARG A 32 3.59 -22.04 -28.79
N GLU A 33 4.45 -22.99 -28.47
CA GLU A 33 5.89 -22.77 -28.28
C GLU A 33 6.57 -22.30 -29.56
N GLU A 34 6.23 -22.90 -30.71
CA GLU A 34 6.74 -22.47 -32.02
C GLU A 34 6.36 -21.02 -32.32
N ARG A 35 5.11 -20.62 -32.07
CA ARG A 35 4.68 -19.22 -32.23
C ARG A 35 5.40 -18.27 -31.27
N ILE A 36 5.64 -18.69 -30.03
CA ILE A 36 6.40 -17.88 -29.05
C ILE A 36 7.84 -17.69 -29.54
N LYS A 37 8.47 -18.76 -30.03
CA LYS A 37 9.84 -18.74 -30.56
C LYS A 37 9.96 -17.89 -31.81
N GLU A 38 9.03 -18.00 -32.75
CA GLU A 38 8.98 -17.18 -33.96
C GLU A 38 8.81 -15.70 -33.61
N ASN A 39 7.89 -15.37 -32.69
CA ASN A 39 7.70 -14.01 -32.22
C ASN A 39 8.96 -13.46 -31.52
N LEU A 40 9.65 -14.27 -30.72
CA LEU A 40 10.88 -13.87 -30.07
C LEU A 40 12.02 -13.61 -31.08
N GLN A 41 12.16 -14.46 -32.08
CA GLN A 41 13.10 -14.25 -33.19
C GLN A 41 12.75 -13.01 -34.01
N ARG A 42 11.46 -12.75 -34.24
CA ARG A 42 10.99 -11.54 -34.92
C ARG A 42 11.32 -10.29 -34.11
N MET A 43 11.12 -10.30 -32.80
CA MET A 43 11.48 -9.19 -31.90
C MET A 43 12.98 -8.92 -31.89
N GLN A 44 13.80 -9.97 -31.93
CA GLN A 44 15.26 -9.87 -32.05
C GLN A 44 15.69 -9.33 -33.42
N LYS A 45 15.11 -9.83 -34.51
CA LYS A 45 15.42 -9.38 -35.88
C LYS A 45 15.05 -7.91 -36.10
N LEU A 46 13.99 -7.43 -35.47
CA LEU A 46 13.59 -6.03 -35.47
C LEU A 46 14.45 -5.15 -34.54
N GLY A 47 15.42 -5.73 -33.83
CA GLY A 47 16.34 -4.99 -32.96
C GLY A 47 15.68 -4.31 -31.76
N ILE A 48 14.45 -4.70 -31.40
CA ILE A 48 13.62 -3.97 -30.42
C ILE A 48 14.30 -3.92 -29.04
N LEU A 49 14.97 -5.00 -28.65
CA LEU A 49 15.70 -5.06 -27.39
C LEU A 49 16.90 -4.10 -27.36
N ASP A 50 17.63 -3.97 -28.48
CA ASP A 50 18.78 -3.08 -28.60
C ASP A 50 18.35 -1.61 -28.69
N LEU A 51 17.27 -1.33 -29.41
CA LEU A 51 16.64 0.00 -29.44
C LEU A 51 16.20 0.45 -28.03
N SER A 52 15.64 -0.45 -27.22
CA SER A 52 15.23 -0.12 -25.84
C SER A 52 16.40 0.28 -24.92
N ARG A 53 17.59 -0.29 -25.17
CA ARG A 53 18.81 0.01 -24.40
C ARG A 53 19.35 1.38 -24.78
N ASN A 54 19.26 1.76 -26.05
CA ASN A 54 19.72 3.05 -26.57
C ASN A 54 18.79 4.22 -26.22
N LEU A 55 17.53 3.95 -25.84
CA LEU A 55 16.55 4.96 -25.44
C LEU A 55 16.53 5.25 -23.93
N LYS A 56 17.31 4.54 -23.10
CA LYS A 56 17.40 4.84 -21.66
C LYS A 56 18.36 6.01 -21.43
N PRO A 57 17.88 7.21 -21.07
CA PRO A 57 18.78 8.32 -20.75
C PRO A 57 19.56 8.04 -19.46
N PRO A 58 20.79 8.55 -19.31
CA PRO A 58 21.52 8.47 -18.05
C PRO A 58 20.75 9.21 -16.93
N PRO A 59 20.91 8.79 -15.66
CA PRO A 59 20.25 9.45 -14.54
C PRO A 59 20.69 10.91 -14.45
N LYS A 60 19.75 11.84 -14.64
CA LYS A 60 20.03 13.29 -14.50
C LYS A 60 20.22 13.66 -13.02
N PRO A 61 21.18 14.53 -12.67
CA PRO A 61 21.31 15.05 -11.31
C PRO A 61 20.07 15.89 -10.94
N LYS A 62 19.63 15.76 -9.67
CA LYS A 62 18.43 16.44 -9.15
C LYS A 62 18.66 17.94 -9.02
N ILE A 63 18.15 18.72 -9.97
CA ILE A 63 18.06 20.18 -9.85
C ILE A 63 16.73 20.53 -9.18
N ALA A 64 16.78 21.25 -8.06
CA ALA A 64 15.60 21.78 -7.38
C ALA A 64 14.93 22.84 -8.25
N ARG A 65 13.63 22.66 -8.57
CA ARG A 65 12.83 23.65 -9.29
C ARG A 65 12.11 24.57 -8.31
N PRO A 66 12.05 25.90 -8.57
CA PRO A 66 11.22 26.81 -7.79
C PRO A 66 9.72 26.53 -8.01
N PRO A 67 8.85 26.90 -7.06
CA PRO A 67 7.41 26.64 -7.16
C PRO A 67 6.77 27.47 -8.28
N LYS A 68 5.90 26.85 -9.07
CA LYS A 68 5.07 27.55 -10.07
C LYS A 68 3.84 28.19 -9.40
N PRO A 69 3.39 29.37 -9.87
CA PRO A 69 2.15 29.99 -9.39
C PRO A 69 0.93 29.14 -9.79
N VAL A 70 -0.04 29.06 -8.87
CA VAL A 70 -1.31 28.34 -9.03
C VAL A 70 -2.24 29.20 -9.86
N ILE A 71 -2.65 28.72 -11.03
CA ILE A 71 -3.76 29.30 -11.81
C ILE A 71 -5.04 28.60 -11.37
N LEU A 72 -5.99 29.37 -10.84
CA LEU A 72 -7.37 28.94 -10.60
C LEU A 72 -8.09 28.91 -11.95
N SER A 73 -8.28 27.72 -12.52
CA SER A 73 -9.23 27.49 -13.61
C SER A 73 -10.58 27.07 -13.02
N SER A 74 -11.66 27.72 -13.46
CA SER A 74 -13.05 27.44 -13.07
C SER A 74 -13.73 26.38 -13.95
N ASP A 75 -12.98 25.67 -14.80
CA ASP A 75 -13.60 24.74 -15.74
C ASP A 75 -13.90 23.39 -15.09
N PRO A 76 -15.11 22.83 -15.33
CA PRO A 76 -15.46 21.52 -14.81
C PRO A 76 -14.56 20.43 -15.42
N ALA A 77 -14.01 19.59 -14.55
CA ALA A 77 -13.16 18.47 -14.95
C ALA A 77 -13.88 17.59 -15.99
N ARG A 78 -13.27 17.45 -17.17
CA ARG A 78 -13.74 16.68 -18.32
C ARG A 78 -13.74 15.17 -18.02
N ARG A 79 -14.58 14.72 -17.10
CA ARG A 79 -14.79 13.31 -16.79
C ARG A 79 -16.00 12.83 -17.59
N SER A 80 -15.78 11.93 -18.56
CA SER A 80 -16.87 11.43 -19.40
C SER A 80 -17.88 10.63 -18.57
N SER A 81 -19.16 10.91 -18.77
CA SER A 81 -20.29 10.22 -18.12
C SER A 81 -20.35 8.71 -18.42
N ARG A 82 -19.67 8.26 -19.48
CA ARG A 82 -19.63 6.85 -19.90
C ARG A 82 -18.97 5.91 -18.87
N ILE A 83 -18.11 6.43 -17.99
CA ILE A 83 -17.42 5.61 -16.96
C ILE A 83 -18.28 5.46 -15.68
N GLN A 84 -19.36 6.23 -15.53
CA GLN A 84 -20.22 6.16 -14.33
C GLN A 84 -21.15 4.94 -14.32
N SER A 85 -21.45 4.35 -15.48
CA SER A 85 -22.40 3.23 -15.59
C SER A 85 -21.75 1.85 -15.60
N LEU A 86 -20.41 1.77 -15.55
CA LEU A 86 -19.72 0.48 -15.53
C LEU A 86 -19.38 0.08 -14.08
N PRO A 87 -19.71 -1.15 -13.66
CA PRO A 87 -19.27 -1.66 -12.37
C PRO A 87 -17.73 -1.64 -12.31
N THR A 88 -17.18 -1.24 -11.17
CA THR A 88 -15.73 -1.22 -10.95
C THR A 88 -15.20 -2.65 -11.03
N VAL A 89 -14.34 -2.94 -12.00
CA VAL A 89 -13.71 -4.25 -12.15
C VAL A 89 -12.63 -4.41 -11.07
N SER A 90 -12.85 -5.34 -10.13
CA SER A 90 -11.85 -5.71 -9.13
C SER A 90 -10.93 -6.81 -9.69
N TYR A 91 -9.66 -6.46 -9.91
CA TYR A 91 -8.61 -7.39 -10.34
C TYR A 91 -7.89 -8.06 -9.15
N SER A 92 -8.52 -8.13 -7.99
CA SER A 92 -7.87 -8.67 -6.78
C SER A 92 -7.83 -10.20 -6.83
N GLU A 93 -6.71 -10.77 -7.30
CA GLU A 93 -6.44 -12.20 -7.18
C GLU A 93 -6.30 -12.58 -5.69
N LYS A 94 -7.11 -13.54 -5.23
CA LYS A 94 -7.05 -14.07 -3.87
C LYS A 94 -5.78 -14.92 -3.73
N ARG A 95 -4.70 -14.31 -3.24
CA ARG A 95 -3.48 -15.05 -2.89
C ARG A 95 -3.76 -15.97 -1.70
N VAL A 96 -3.37 -17.23 -1.84
CA VAL A 96 -3.44 -18.22 -0.77
C VAL A 96 -2.41 -17.82 0.31
N PRO A 97 -2.76 -17.84 1.61
CA PRO A 97 -1.80 -17.50 2.66
C PRO A 97 -0.72 -18.57 2.74
N ASN A 98 0.53 -18.24 2.41
CA ASN A 98 1.66 -19.12 2.68
C ASN A 98 1.90 -19.23 4.20
N GLU A 99 2.27 -20.44 4.66
CA GLU A 99 2.70 -20.68 6.04
C GLU A 99 3.89 -19.79 6.40
N LYS A 100 3.81 -19.14 7.56
CA LYS A 100 4.82 -18.17 7.99
C LYS A 100 6.00 -18.92 8.60
N VAL A 101 7.10 -18.98 7.87
CA VAL A 101 8.41 -19.34 8.41
C VAL A 101 8.80 -18.31 9.47
N VAL A 102 9.03 -18.77 10.71
CA VAL A 102 9.48 -17.94 11.83
C VAL A 102 10.95 -17.60 11.60
N LYS A 103 11.21 -16.48 10.92
CA LYS A 103 12.55 -15.88 10.84
C LYS A 103 12.81 -15.08 12.12
N ASN A 104 14.01 -15.17 12.67
CA ASN A 104 14.46 -14.32 13.77
C ASN A 104 14.15 -12.85 13.46
N VAL A 105 13.36 -12.20 14.33
CA VAL A 105 12.77 -10.89 14.05
C VAL A 105 13.67 -9.78 14.59
N GLU A 106 14.65 -9.37 13.79
CA GLU A 106 15.42 -8.17 14.11
C GLU A 106 14.64 -6.90 13.72
N ILE A 107 14.52 -5.96 14.66
CA ILE A 107 13.93 -4.64 14.44
C ILE A 107 15.07 -3.62 14.33
N VAL A 108 15.51 -3.36 13.09
CA VAL A 108 16.49 -2.30 12.81
C VAL A 108 15.74 -1.02 12.42
N ILE A 109 15.78 -0.02 13.30
CA ILE A 109 15.32 1.34 13.02
C ILE A 109 16.56 2.21 12.98
N LYS A 110 16.84 2.83 11.82
CA LYS A 110 17.99 3.70 11.64
C LYS A 110 17.98 4.84 12.66
N GLU A 111 19.17 5.22 13.11
CA GLU A 111 19.33 6.40 13.97
C GLU A 111 18.98 7.67 13.19
N GLY A 112 18.21 8.54 13.82
CA GLY A 112 17.86 9.83 13.25
C GLY A 112 18.93 10.89 13.52
N SER A 113 18.64 12.13 13.15
CA SER A 113 19.52 13.27 13.44
C SER A 113 19.66 13.55 14.94
N GLN A 114 18.70 13.11 15.75
CA GLN A 114 18.74 13.18 17.21
C GLN A 114 18.56 11.78 17.82
N PRO A 115 19.24 11.48 18.94
CA PRO A 115 19.04 10.22 19.65
C PRO A 115 17.60 10.13 20.14
N GLU A 116 16.99 8.97 19.95
CA GLU A 116 15.64 8.69 20.42
C GLU A 116 15.70 8.20 21.86
N VAL A 117 15.31 9.08 22.79
CA VAL A 117 15.34 8.82 24.23
C VAL A 117 13.94 8.93 24.80
N TYR A 118 13.50 7.90 25.50
CA TYR A 118 12.28 7.95 26.31
C TYR A 118 12.63 8.05 27.80
N THR A 119 11.79 8.75 28.58
CA THR A 119 11.93 8.93 30.02
C THR A 119 10.95 8.02 30.76
N GLU A 120 11.14 7.82 32.07
CA GLU A 120 10.18 7.09 32.92
C GLU A 120 8.78 7.72 32.88
N GLU A 121 8.69 9.03 32.64
CA GLU A 121 7.40 9.69 32.49
C GLU A 121 6.67 9.28 31.21
N HIS A 122 7.39 8.96 30.12
CA HIS A 122 6.79 8.44 28.90
C HIS A 122 6.22 7.04 29.13
N GLU A 123 6.88 6.23 29.94
CA GLU A 123 6.39 4.92 30.36
C GLU A 123 5.10 5.03 31.18
N LYS A 124 5.05 5.94 32.15
CA LYS A 124 3.83 6.20 32.95
C LYS A 124 2.67 6.77 32.14
N ARG A 125 2.94 7.40 30.99
CA ARG A 125 1.94 7.99 30.08
C ARG A 125 1.42 7.00 29.03
N LEU A 126 2.03 5.82 28.90
CA LEU A 126 1.49 4.74 28.08
C LEU A 126 0.13 4.32 28.62
N GLY A 127 -0.85 4.22 27.73
CA GLY A 127 -2.13 3.65 28.08
C GLY A 127 -2.12 2.14 27.93
N ASP A 128 -2.92 1.50 28.76
CA ASP A 128 -3.28 0.09 28.66
C ASP A 128 -4.72 -0.05 28.18
N HIS A 129 -5.13 -1.28 27.87
CA HIS A 129 -6.52 -1.65 27.61
C HIS A 129 -6.93 -2.79 28.54
N ARG A 130 -8.22 -2.83 28.90
CA ARG A 130 -8.83 -3.96 29.62
C ARG A 130 -9.48 -4.93 28.64
N GLU A 131 -10.18 -4.38 27.66
CA GLU A 131 -10.87 -5.12 26.61
C GLU A 131 -10.02 -5.18 25.34
N SER A 132 -9.95 -6.37 24.74
CA SER A 132 -9.24 -6.56 23.49
C SER A 132 -10.00 -5.90 22.33
N TRP A 133 -9.23 -5.35 21.38
CA TRP A 133 -9.79 -4.75 20.17
C TRP A 133 -9.73 -5.73 19.00
N LYS A 134 -10.86 -5.94 18.31
CA LYS A 134 -10.89 -6.72 17.07
C LYS A 134 -10.45 -5.85 15.91
N LEU A 135 -9.25 -6.13 15.38
CA LEU A 135 -8.68 -5.41 14.25
C LEU A 135 -9.48 -5.62 12.97
N CYS A 136 -9.52 -4.58 12.13
CA CYS A 136 -10.15 -4.61 10.80
C CYS A 136 -11.67 -4.90 10.81
N VAL A 137 -12.36 -4.59 11.91
CA VAL A 137 -13.83 -4.72 12.01
C VAL A 137 -14.50 -3.35 11.91
N ASP A 138 -14.10 -2.40 12.74
CA ASP A 138 -14.68 -1.06 12.73
C ASP A 138 -14.23 -0.25 11.51
N GLY A 139 -15.20 0.25 10.74
CA GLY A 139 -14.93 1.01 9.52
C GLY A 139 -14.61 0.16 8.29
N TYR A 140 -14.99 -1.11 8.32
CA TYR A 140 -14.88 -2.06 7.22
C TYR A 140 -16.27 -2.54 6.76
N ASP A 141 -16.40 -2.91 5.49
CA ASP A 141 -17.59 -3.54 4.94
C ASP A 141 -17.60 -5.05 5.20
N ASP A 142 -18.68 -5.72 4.81
CA ASP A 142 -18.88 -7.17 5.01
C ASP A 142 -17.84 -7.99 4.22
N GLU A 143 -17.27 -7.42 3.16
CA GLU A 143 -16.20 -7.99 2.36
C GLU A 143 -14.79 -7.76 2.95
N GLY A 144 -14.66 -6.96 4.01
CA GLY A 144 -13.40 -6.68 4.70
C GLY A 144 -12.56 -5.58 4.06
N TYR A 145 -13.14 -4.74 3.22
CA TYR A 145 -12.53 -3.51 2.71
C TYR A 145 -12.86 -2.32 3.59
N ARG A 146 -11.92 -1.38 3.67
CA ARG A 146 -12.07 -0.18 4.50
C ARG A 146 -13.02 0.82 3.82
N ILE A 147 -14.03 1.28 4.55
CA ILE A 147 -15.07 2.18 4.03
C ILE A 147 -14.61 3.64 4.13
N TYR A 148 -14.36 4.27 2.97
CA TYR A 148 -14.00 5.68 2.85
C TYR A 148 -15.24 6.54 2.58
N ASP A 149 -15.34 7.68 3.26
CA ASP A 149 -16.46 8.62 3.07
C ASP A 149 -15.95 10.06 3.22
N ALA A 150 -16.20 10.88 2.19
CA ALA A 150 -15.75 12.26 2.13
C ALA A 150 -16.54 13.22 3.02
N TYR A 151 -17.74 12.86 3.47
CA TYR A 151 -18.63 13.71 4.26
C TYR A 151 -18.76 13.21 5.70
N LYS A 152 -19.15 11.94 5.89
CA LYS A 152 -19.35 11.33 7.21
C LYS A 152 -18.06 10.77 7.81
N GLY A 153 -17.06 10.52 6.98
CA GLY A 153 -15.79 9.97 7.42
C GLY A 153 -14.99 10.94 8.28
N LYS A 154 -14.24 10.40 9.25
CA LYS A 154 -13.33 11.18 10.10
C LYS A 154 -11.89 10.77 9.84
N SER A 155 -11.00 11.76 9.82
CA SER A 155 -9.58 11.53 9.58
C SER A 155 -8.89 10.98 10.82
N CYS A 156 -7.98 10.03 10.63
CA CYS A 156 -7.13 9.51 11.69
C CYS A 156 -5.75 10.15 11.63
N HIS A 157 -5.21 10.60 12.77
CA HIS A 157 -3.88 11.18 12.88
C HIS A 157 -2.76 10.25 12.36
N GLN A 158 -2.86 8.95 12.66
CA GLN A 158 -1.80 7.98 12.36
C GLN A 158 -1.78 7.57 10.88
N CYS A 159 -2.91 7.08 10.36
CA CYS A 159 -2.99 6.58 8.98
C CYS A 159 -3.42 7.67 7.98
N ARG A 160 -3.90 8.83 8.45
CA ARG A 160 -4.37 9.97 7.63
C ARG A 160 -5.53 9.63 6.69
N GLN A 161 -6.17 8.48 6.91
CA GLN A 161 -7.31 8.04 6.12
C GLN A 161 -8.60 8.59 6.71
N LYS A 162 -9.50 9.05 5.83
CA LYS A 162 -10.84 9.55 6.17
C LYS A 162 -11.86 8.44 5.93
N THR A 163 -12.29 7.79 7.01
CA THR A 163 -13.10 6.56 6.95
C THR A 163 -14.25 6.61 7.95
N ILE A 164 -15.23 5.70 7.80
CA ILE A 164 -16.36 5.53 8.73
C ILE A 164 -15.91 4.67 9.93
N GLY A 165 -16.62 4.74 11.07
CA GLY A 165 -16.34 4.00 12.33
C GLY A 165 -16.03 4.87 13.56
N LEU A 166 -15.46 4.27 14.59
CA LEU A 166 -15.07 4.91 15.85
C LEU A 166 -13.74 5.67 15.75
N ARG A 167 -13.77 6.93 16.22
CA ARG A 167 -12.56 7.77 16.39
C ARG A 167 -12.53 8.26 17.83
N THR A 168 -11.33 8.36 18.38
CA THR A 168 -11.09 9.00 19.68
C THR A 168 -11.37 10.50 19.64
N LYS A 169 -11.65 11.08 20.80
CA LYS A 169 -11.68 12.54 21.03
C LYS A 169 -10.80 12.87 22.24
N CYS A 170 -9.83 13.75 22.06
CA CYS A 170 -8.94 14.19 23.14
C CYS A 170 -9.61 15.26 24.00
N CYS A 171 -9.40 15.21 25.32
CA CYS A 171 -9.86 16.26 26.23
C CYS A 171 -9.02 17.55 26.14
N LYS A 172 -7.73 17.46 25.76
CA LYS A 172 -6.80 18.60 25.68
C LYS A 172 -6.77 19.29 24.32
N CYS A 173 -7.22 18.62 23.25
CA CYS A 173 -7.17 19.19 21.91
C CYS A 173 -8.40 18.81 21.08
N THR A 174 -8.84 19.74 20.26
CA THR A 174 -10.01 19.58 19.37
C THR A 174 -9.61 19.25 17.93
N SER A 175 -8.31 19.27 17.62
CA SER A 175 -7.77 19.07 16.27
C SER A 175 -7.77 17.60 15.85
N VAL A 176 -7.49 17.35 14.57
CA VAL A 176 -7.31 15.99 14.01
C VAL A 176 -6.16 15.24 14.72
N GLN A 177 -5.26 15.92 15.42
CA GLN A 177 -4.20 15.28 16.22
C GLN A 177 -4.74 14.42 17.37
N GLY A 178 -5.96 14.72 17.86
CA GLY A 178 -6.63 13.92 18.90
C GLY A 178 -7.48 12.76 18.36
N GLN A 179 -7.58 12.59 17.05
CA GLN A 179 -8.46 11.62 16.40
C GLN A 179 -7.67 10.41 15.90
N PHE A 180 -7.89 9.24 16.49
CA PHE A 180 -7.32 7.98 16.08
C PHE A 180 -8.43 6.98 15.78
N CYS A 181 -8.30 6.20 14.70
CA CYS A 181 -9.14 5.02 14.51
C CYS A 181 -8.72 3.91 15.48
N GLY A 182 -9.64 2.99 15.79
CA GLY A 182 -9.39 1.90 16.75
C GLY A 182 -8.17 1.05 16.41
N ASP A 183 -8.03 0.65 15.14
CA ASP A 183 -6.89 -0.14 14.68
C ASP A 183 -5.54 0.56 14.95
N CYS A 184 -5.45 1.85 14.64
CA CYS A 184 -4.21 2.60 14.84
C CYS A 184 -3.92 2.81 16.32
N LEU A 185 -4.94 3.13 17.12
CA LEU A 185 -4.78 3.32 18.54
C LEU A 185 -4.29 2.04 19.22
N PHE A 186 -4.91 0.91 18.90
CA PHE A 186 -4.58 -0.39 19.45
C PHE A 186 -3.19 -0.85 19.01
N MET A 187 -2.91 -0.89 17.69
CA MET A 187 -1.63 -1.41 17.19
C MET A 187 -0.43 -0.53 17.58
N ARG A 188 -0.59 0.80 17.58
CA ARG A 188 0.52 1.72 17.82
C ARG A 188 0.73 2.05 19.28
N TYR A 189 -0.34 2.14 20.07
CA TYR A 189 -0.28 2.64 21.45
C TYR A 189 -0.74 1.59 22.45
N GLY A 190 -1.56 0.62 22.07
CA GLY A 190 -2.03 -0.45 22.96
C GLY A 190 -3.25 -0.04 23.76
N GLU A 191 -3.98 0.97 23.30
CA GLU A 191 -5.20 1.49 23.93
C GLU A 191 -6.43 1.10 23.11
N ASN A 192 -7.57 0.94 23.76
CA ASN A 192 -8.85 0.64 23.12
C ASN A 192 -9.63 1.93 22.86
N VAL A 193 -10.19 2.08 21.64
CA VAL A 193 -10.94 3.29 21.24
C VAL A 193 -12.26 3.45 21.99
N GLN A 194 -12.90 2.35 22.40
CA GLN A 194 -14.13 2.39 23.18
C GLN A 194 -13.84 2.89 24.60
N GLU A 195 -12.81 2.36 25.25
CA GLU A 195 -12.35 2.81 26.57
C GLU A 195 -11.90 4.28 26.53
N ALA A 196 -11.15 4.66 25.50
CA ALA A 196 -10.72 6.04 25.30
C ALA A 196 -11.90 7.02 25.13
N ASN A 197 -12.97 6.61 24.44
CA ASN A 197 -14.16 7.43 24.25
C ASN A 197 -15.09 7.44 25.47
N ALA A 198 -15.07 6.38 26.28
CA ALA A 198 -15.82 6.31 27.53
C ALA A 198 -15.19 7.19 28.63
N ASN A 199 -13.88 7.41 28.56
CA ASN A 199 -13.16 8.26 29.51
C ASN A 199 -13.16 9.74 29.06
N PRO A 200 -13.85 10.65 29.77
CA PRO A 200 -13.90 12.07 29.41
C PRO A 200 -12.54 12.77 29.58
N ASP A 201 -11.66 12.23 30.43
CA ASP A 201 -10.33 12.78 30.71
C ASP A 201 -9.24 12.19 29.80
N TRP A 202 -9.64 11.40 28.78
CA TRP A 202 -8.67 10.78 27.88
C TRP A 202 -7.87 11.82 27.09
N VAL A 203 -6.54 11.73 27.24
CA VAL A 203 -5.58 12.58 26.53
C VAL A 203 -4.98 11.79 25.37
N CYS A 204 -4.85 12.37 24.17
CA CYS A 204 -4.29 11.62 23.04
C CYS A 204 -2.75 11.43 23.12
N PRO A 205 -2.19 10.45 22.38
CA PRO A 205 -0.74 10.21 22.33
C PRO A 205 0.11 11.44 21.95
N VAL A 206 -0.43 12.34 21.13
CA VAL A 206 0.26 13.60 20.76
C VAL A 206 0.37 14.52 21.97
N CYS A 207 -0.73 14.75 22.70
CA CYS A 207 -0.75 15.60 23.89
C CYS A 207 -0.04 14.97 25.10
N ARG A 208 0.21 13.66 25.07
CA ARG A 208 1.07 12.95 26.04
C ARG A 208 2.56 12.90 25.62
N ASP A 209 2.88 13.45 24.45
CA ASP A 209 4.20 13.43 23.83
C ASP A 209 4.80 12.05 23.49
N ILE A 210 3.95 11.02 23.39
CA ILE A 210 4.36 9.63 23.06
C ILE A 210 3.99 9.21 21.63
N CYS A 211 3.52 10.16 20.80
CA CYS A 211 3.10 9.86 19.43
C CYS A 211 4.25 9.33 18.57
N ASN A 212 4.07 8.13 17.98
CA ASN A 212 5.06 7.47 17.13
C ASN A 212 4.73 7.57 15.63
N CYS A 213 3.86 8.50 15.23
CA CYS A 213 3.55 8.70 13.82
C CYS A 213 4.77 9.27 13.07
N SER A 214 4.84 9.00 11.76
CA SER A 214 5.98 9.42 10.92
C SER A 214 6.24 10.93 10.94
N ARG A 215 5.19 11.76 11.09
CA ARG A 215 5.34 13.22 11.11
C ARG A 215 5.84 13.71 12.46
N CYS A 216 5.27 13.23 13.56
CA CYS A 216 5.70 13.59 14.91
C CYS A 216 7.16 13.17 15.17
N ARG A 217 7.54 11.96 14.72
CA ARG A 217 8.92 11.48 14.84
C ARG A 217 9.92 12.34 14.05
N LYS A 218 9.61 12.68 12.80
CA LYS A 218 10.45 13.58 12.00
C LYS A 218 10.61 14.97 12.64
N ILE A 219 9.57 15.50 13.27
CA ILE A 219 9.65 16.78 13.99
C ILE A 219 10.62 16.69 15.17
N LYS A 220 10.69 15.52 15.84
CA LYS A 220 11.66 15.21 16.91
C LYS A 220 13.04 14.77 16.39
N GLY A 221 13.29 14.82 15.08
CA GLY A 221 14.56 14.37 14.49
C GLY A 221 14.75 12.84 14.46
N TRP A 222 13.69 12.05 14.67
CA TRP A 222 13.74 10.59 14.69
C TRP A 222 13.26 9.96 13.37
N GLU A 223 13.82 8.82 13.03
CA GLU A 223 13.42 8.06 11.84
C GLU A 223 12.00 7.47 11.98
N PRO A 224 11.20 7.41 10.91
CA PRO A 224 9.89 6.76 10.96
C PRO A 224 10.01 5.28 11.33
N THR A 225 9.08 4.80 12.16
CA THR A 225 9.06 3.39 12.58
C THR A 225 8.81 2.39 11.44
N GLY A 226 8.06 2.78 10.41
CA GLY A 226 7.53 1.82 9.43
C GLY A 226 6.50 0.85 10.03
N ASN A 227 6.40 -0.36 9.47
CA ASN A 227 5.46 -1.40 9.87
C ASN A 227 6.06 -2.31 10.96
N LEU A 228 6.09 -1.84 12.21
CA LEU A 228 6.67 -2.56 13.34
C LEU A 228 5.70 -3.43 14.13
N TYR A 229 4.39 -3.26 13.93
CA TYR A 229 3.40 -3.85 14.83
C TYR A 229 3.55 -5.37 14.94
N ARG A 230 3.65 -6.07 13.80
CA ARG A 230 3.82 -7.53 13.79
C ARG A 230 5.10 -7.94 14.50
N LYS A 231 6.21 -7.23 14.28
CA LYS A 231 7.49 -7.54 14.90
C LYS A 231 7.43 -7.35 16.42
N ALA A 232 6.88 -6.22 16.88
CA ALA A 232 6.69 -5.94 18.30
C ALA A 232 5.83 -7.00 19.00
N LEU A 233 4.74 -7.46 18.35
CA LEU A 233 3.92 -8.54 18.88
C LEU A 233 4.68 -9.87 19.00
N HIS A 234 5.51 -10.24 18.02
CA HIS A 234 6.30 -11.48 18.10
C HIS A 234 7.29 -11.46 19.28
N LEU A 235 7.79 -10.27 19.63
CA LEU A 235 8.65 -10.05 20.80
C LEU A 235 7.86 -9.94 22.11
N GLY A 236 6.54 -10.13 22.10
CA GLY A 236 5.70 -10.10 23.31
C GLY A 236 5.23 -8.72 23.77
N TYR A 237 5.48 -7.66 23.00
CA TYR A 237 5.02 -6.31 23.37
C TYR A 237 3.57 -6.08 22.95
N LYS A 238 2.79 -5.41 23.81
CA LYS A 238 1.38 -5.08 23.55
C LYS A 238 1.17 -4.19 22.33
N SER A 239 2.08 -3.25 22.10
CA SER A 239 2.00 -2.29 21.00
C SER A 239 3.37 -1.78 20.57
N VAL A 240 3.41 -1.06 19.45
CA VAL A 240 4.67 -0.45 18.96
C VAL A 240 5.23 0.55 19.97
N ALA A 241 4.40 1.34 20.65
CA ALA A 241 4.86 2.31 21.64
C ALA A 241 5.49 1.62 22.86
N HIS A 242 4.91 0.51 23.33
CA HIS A 242 5.51 -0.29 24.41
C HIS A 242 6.90 -0.80 24.03
N TYR A 243 7.05 -1.33 22.80
CA TYR A 243 8.36 -1.76 22.29
C TYR A 243 9.37 -0.61 22.28
N LEU A 244 9.01 0.54 21.71
CA LEU A 244 9.92 1.68 21.57
C LEU A 244 10.35 2.25 22.93
N ILE A 245 9.39 2.44 23.85
CA ILE A 245 9.67 3.01 25.16
C ILE A 245 10.47 2.04 26.03
N HIS A 246 10.22 0.74 25.95
CA HIS A 246 10.99 -0.25 26.70
C HIS A 246 12.42 -0.37 26.17
N THR A 247 12.61 -0.49 24.84
CA THR A 247 13.94 -0.69 24.24
C THR A 247 14.82 0.55 24.24
N ARG A 248 14.23 1.75 24.22
CA ARG A 248 14.94 3.05 24.14
C ARG A 248 14.66 3.96 25.34
N GLY A 249 14.13 3.38 26.40
CA GLY A 249 13.90 4.04 27.67
C GLY A 249 15.07 3.86 28.64
N PRO A 250 14.92 4.34 29.89
CA PRO A 250 15.97 4.31 30.90
C PRO A 250 16.42 2.89 31.27
N HIS A 251 15.52 1.91 31.11
CA HIS A 251 15.75 0.49 31.37
C HIS A 251 16.00 -0.32 30.09
N GLY A 252 16.16 0.35 28.95
CA GLY A 252 16.42 -0.30 27.67
C GLY A 252 17.75 -1.03 27.69
N LYS A 253 17.70 -2.34 27.92
CA LYS A 253 18.78 -3.22 27.52
C LYS A 253 18.75 -3.24 25.99
N GLN A 254 19.75 -2.64 25.35
CA GLN A 254 20.23 -3.23 24.10
C GLN A 254 20.70 -4.61 24.50
N GLU A 255 19.81 -5.61 24.42
CA GLU A 255 20.26 -6.98 24.43
C GLU A 255 20.99 -7.15 23.10
N ASP A 256 22.30 -6.90 23.13
CA ASP A 256 23.22 -7.60 22.27
C ASP A 256 22.91 -9.07 22.51
N ILE A 257 22.17 -9.68 21.59
CA ILE A 257 21.88 -11.10 21.61
C ILE A 257 23.21 -11.77 21.30
N ASP A 258 24.01 -11.97 22.34
CA ASP A 258 25.14 -12.86 22.29
C ASP A 258 24.57 -14.29 22.23
N ASP A 259 24.98 -14.98 21.19
CA ASP A 259 24.68 -16.36 20.89
C ASP A 259 25.22 -17.23 22.02
N THR A 260 24.43 -17.50 23.07
CA THR A 260 24.52 -18.67 23.96
C THR A 260 23.51 -18.54 25.10
N THR A 261 22.45 -19.34 25.07
CA THR A 261 21.98 -20.22 26.17
C THR A 261 20.53 -20.59 25.90
N VAL A 262 20.35 -21.67 25.14
CA VAL A 262 19.09 -22.39 25.01
C VAL A 262 18.89 -23.23 26.27
N CYS A 263 17.76 -23.05 26.96
CA CYS A 263 17.22 -24.09 27.85
C CYS A 263 16.36 -25.05 27.00
N SER A 264 16.84 -26.29 26.89
CA SER A 264 16.24 -27.41 26.17
C SER A 264 14.85 -27.80 26.70
N PRO A 265 14.03 -28.40 25.83
CA PRO A 265 13.39 -29.67 26.17
C PRO A 265 13.81 -30.80 25.21
N THR A 266 13.87 -31.98 25.80
CA THR A 266 14.29 -33.31 25.32
C THR A 266 13.71 -33.81 24.00
N ASP A 267 14.60 -34.41 23.21
CA ASP A 267 14.51 -35.60 22.35
C ASP A 267 13.33 -35.78 21.37
N LYS A 268 13.66 -35.75 20.06
CA LYS A 268 13.67 -36.94 19.19
C LYS A 268 14.29 -36.66 17.80
N GLU A 269 15.23 -37.52 17.47
CA GLU A 269 15.91 -37.82 16.20
C GLU A 269 14.92 -37.90 15.02
N GLY A 270 15.21 -37.60 13.76
CA GLY A 270 16.39 -37.22 13.00
C GLY A 270 15.97 -37.33 11.51
N GLU A 271 16.56 -36.53 10.61
CA GLU A 271 16.98 -36.93 9.25
C GLU A 271 17.41 -35.69 8.45
N GLN A 272 18.52 -35.89 7.75
CA GLN A 272 19.33 -34.93 7.02
C GLN A 272 19.04 -35.11 5.53
N LEU A 273 18.58 -34.07 4.85
CA LEU A 273 18.71 -33.97 3.40
C LEU A 273 19.01 -32.54 2.98
N ASP A 274 20.06 -32.44 2.18
CA ASP A 274 20.64 -31.24 1.62
C ASP A 274 19.90 -30.78 0.34
N GLU A 275 20.18 -29.52 0.01
CA GLU A 275 20.19 -28.89 -1.33
C GLU A 275 19.11 -27.84 -1.65
N LYS A 276 19.63 -26.60 -1.70
CA LYS A 276 19.46 -25.55 -2.73
C LYS A 276 18.06 -25.28 -3.24
N ASP A 277 17.58 -24.07 -2.95
CA ASP A 277 16.76 -23.33 -3.92
C ASP A 277 16.99 -21.82 -3.82
N ASP A 278 17.51 -21.28 -4.91
CA ASP A 278 17.57 -19.86 -5.24
C ASP A 278 16.17 -19.38 -5.63
N ASN A 279 15.55 -18.44 -4.91
CA ASN A 279 14.51 -17.61 -5.54
C ASN A 279 14.25 -16.25 -4.86
N MET A 280 13.91 -15.31 -5.75
CA MET A 280 13.89 -13.86 -5.66
C MET A 280 12.94 -13.26 -4.62
N ASP A 281 13.38 -12.18 -3.96
CA ASP A 281 12.54 -11.23 -3.22
C ASP A 281 12.48 -9.90 -4.01
N GLU A 282 11.60 -9.81 -5.00
CA GLU A 282 11.03 -8.55 -5.49
C GLU A 282 9.50 -8.69 -5.43
N ASP A 283 8.86 -7.90 -4.55
CA ASP A 283 7.74 -7.01 -4.91
C ASP A 283 6.74 -6.79 -3.75
N ILE A 284 6.85 -5.60 -3.14
CA ILE A 284 5.68 -4.79 -2.80
C ILE A 284 5.97 -3.37 -3.29
N ARG A 285 5.77 -3.12 -4.59
CA ARG A 285 5.77 -1.76 -5.14
C ARG A 285 4.43 -1.10 -4.85
N GLN A 286 4.51 0.02 -4.14
CA GLN A 286 3.43 0.99 -3.99
C GLN A 286 3.01 1.50 -5.37
N HIS A 287 1.74 1.29 -5.71
CA HIS A 287 1.09 1.98 -6.82
C HIS A 287 0.75 3.42 -6.41
N ASP A 288 1.69 4.34 -6.63
CA ASP A 288 1.37 5.73 -6.94
C ASP A 288 1.35 5.85 -8.47
N ARG A 289 0.20 6.22 -9.05
CA ARG A 289 0.12 6.54 -10.48
C ARG A 289 -0.42 7.95 -10.65
N ASP A 290 0.52 8.88 -10.77
CA ASP A 290 0.30 10.19 -11.39
C ASP A 290 -0.08 9.99 -12.86
N GLN A 291 -1.14 10.65 -13.28
CA GLN A 291 -1.68 10.60 -14.63
C GLN A 291 -1.32 11.92 -15.33
N HIS A 292 -0.24 11.90 -16.13
CA HIS A 292 0.08 12.96 -17.10
C HIS A 292 -0.02 12.36 -18.50
N CYS A 293 -1.08 12.74 -19.23
CA CYS A 293 -1.24 12.42 -20.64
C CYS A 293 -0.61 13.55 -21.46
N LYS A 294 0.36 13.22 -22.31
CA LYS A 294 0.70 14.01 -23.49
C LYS A 294 0.37 13.15 -24.71
N GLY A 295 -0.54 13.66 -25.55
CA GLY A 295 -0.64 13.26 -26.94
C GLY A 295 0.18 14.25 -27.75
N GLU A 296 1.06 13.72 -28.58
CA GLU A 296 1.67 14.40 -29.71
C GLU A 296 0.97 13.79 -30.93
N ASP A 297 0.42 14.64 -31.80
CA ASP A 297 0.10 14.28 -33.18
C ASP A 297 0.88 15.26 -34.07
N ASP A 298 1.53 14.66 -35.07
CA ASP A 298 2.61 15.19 -35.89
C ASP A 298 2.16 16.10 -37.07
N ASP A 299 3.11 16.96 -37.47
CA ASP A 299 3.47 17.42 -38.82
C ASP A 299 2.50 18.25 -39.70
N VAL A 300 2.97 19.43 -40.15
CA VAL A 300 3.40 19.72 -41.55
C VAL A 300 3.74 21.21 -41.75
N ASP A 301 5.04 21.45 -41.97
CA ASP A 301 5.70 22.23 -43.04
C ASP A 301 5.57 23.76 -43.23
N SER A 302 6.74 24.32 -43.56
CA SER A 302 7.05 25.49 -44.39
C SER A 302 7.13 26.91 -43.77
N ASP A 303 8.40 27.32 -43.64
CA ASP A 303 9.00 28.53 -44.23
C ASP A 303 8.71 29.96 -43.72
N TYR A 304 9.83 30.61 -43.38
CA TYR A 304 10.25 31.96 -43.81
C TYR A 304 9.98 33.19 -42.91
N LYS A 305 11.08 33.58 -42.24
CA LYS A 305 11.65 34.94 -42.04
C LYS A 305 10.89 36.08 -41.33
N SER A 306 11.61 36.59 -40.32
CA SER A 306 11.94 38.00 -40.03
C SER A 306 10.90 38.93 -39.37
N ASP A 307 11.34 39.52 -38.24
CA ASP A 307 10.84 40.70 -37.50
C ASP A 307 10.57 41.92 -38.43
N PRO A 308 9.98 43.09 -38.00
CA PRO A 308 9.78 43.60 -36.63
C PRO A 308 8.47 44.41 -36.38
N GLU A 309 8.46 45.08 -35.23
CA GLU A 309 7.52 46.04 -34.61
C GLU A 309 6.87 47.13 -35.50
N GLY A 310 5.76 47.69 -35.00
CA GLY A 310 5.08 48.94 -35.40
C GLY A 310 3.57 48.72 -35.59
N ASP A 311 2.71 49.04 -34.62
CA ASP A 311 2.08 50.36 -34.35
C ASP A 311 1.03 50.80 -35.38
N ASP A 312 -0.02 51.45 -34.84
CA ASP A 312 -1.14 52.16 -35.50
C ASP A 312 -2.33 51.26 -35.95
N ASP A 313 -3.59 51.61 -35.78
CA ASP A 313 -4.38 52.56 -34.99
C ASP A 313 -5.86 52.21 -35.31
N ASP A 314 -6.79 52.86 -34.63
CA ASP A 314 -8.19 53.08 -35.03
C ASP A 314 -9.28 52.04 -34.68
N ASP A 315 -9.95 52.38 -33.57
CA ASP A 315 -11.34 52.87 -33.51
C ASP A 315 -12.56 51.95 -33.70
N ASP A 316 -13.53 52.28 -32.83
CA ASP A 316 -14.99 52.15 -32.92
C ASP A 316 -15.62 50.75 -32.74
N VAL A 317 -16.28 50.54 -31.59
CA VAL A 317 -17.73 50.82 -31.37
C VAL A 317 -18.12 50.25 -30.00
N ASP A 318 -18.45 51.12 -29.04
CA ASP A 318 -19.22 50.79 -27.84
C ASP A 318 -20.49 51.67 -27.83
N GLU A 319 -21.66 51.04 -27.74
CA GLU A 319 -22.78 51.40 -26.86
C GLU A 319 -24.07 50.73 -27.33
N ASP A 320 -24.54 49.74 -26.59
CA ASP A 320 -25.98 49.52 -26.43
C ASP A 320 -26.25 49.15 -24.98
N SER A 321 -26.71 50.17 -24.23
CA SER A 321 -27.09 50.09 -22.83
C SER A 321 -28.59 49.82 -22.76
N ASN A 322 -28.99 48.76 -22.06
CA ASN A 322 -30.37 48.55 -21.64
C ASN A 322 -30.56 49.01 -20.19
N GLU A 323 -31.83 49.34 -19.90
CA GLU A 323 -32.49 49.58 -18.60
C GLU A 323 -32.61 51.04 -18.14
N ASP A 324 -33.82 51.62 -18.29
CA ASP A 324 -34.71 51.92 -17.15
C ASP A 324 -36.14 52.29 -17.64
N ASP A 325 -37.13 51.89 -16.82
CA ASP A 325 -38.61 52.04 -16.85
C ASP A 325 -39.47 51.11 -17.74
#